data_AF-A0A914GGD1-F1
#
_entry.id   AF-A0A914GGD1-F1
#
_cell.length_a   1.000
_cell.length_b   1.000
_cell.length_c   1.000
_cell.angle_alpha   90.00
_cell.angle_beta   90.00
_cell.angle_gamma   90.00
#
_symmetry.space_group_name_H-M   'P 1'
#
loop_
_entity.id
_entity.type
_entity.pdbx_description
1 polymer ?
#
loop_
_entity_poly.entity_id
_entity_poly.type
_entity_poly.pdbx_seq_one_letter_code
_entity_poly.pdbx_strand_id
1 'polypeptide(L)'
;MNDDGKLNFDKNKVKHLITGEPIKTWYEKGETWGSKFGQLSNPYEECRAEGVGYYLSCYPDILQIFGHEGQVADDIKYTNWLHQIRAGLVGLEMYQADAKKWGQAHCFARYVLLRVVMEAVQGFVSVEECVDEDGKPDLKFRLDRSKIDSVGKPAVGEFLKKLQVYKSTGDFDAGSKLFNGYGETGPEQLRWRDIVIARRKPRRVFVQSNTVLTNGKVQLKNYPVNAAGIIQSNVERYDENSVSDLLNLWEKDVKIFGL
;
A
#
# COMPACT_ATOMS: atom_id res chain seq x y z
N MET A 1 -18.08 -6.64 20.17
CA MET A 1 -18.90 -7.04 21.32
C MET A 1 -18.27 -8.30 21.86
N ASN A 2 -17.94 -8.33 23.14
CA ASN A 2 -17.32 -9.48 23.76
C ASN A 2 -18.31 -10.65 23.83
N ASP A 3 -17.81 -11.84 24.13
CA ASP A 3 -18.64 -13.04 24.23
C ASP A 3 -19.73 -12.94 25.31
N ASP A 4 -19.53 -12.08 26.31
CA ASP A 4 -20.44 -11.75 27.40
C ASP A 4 -21.43 -10.61 27.08
N GLY A 5 -21.47 -10.14 25.83
CA GLY A 5 -22.36 -9.06 25.38
C GLY A 5 -21.91 -7.65 25.76
N LYS A 6 -20.76 -7.49 26.44
CA LYS A 6 -20.25 -6.18 26.83
C LYS A 6 -19.46 -5.51 25.69
N LEU A 7 -19.51 -4.18 25.67
CA LEU A 7 -18.66 -3.36 24.82
C LEU A 7 -17.29 -3.18 25.49
N ASN A 8 -16.24 -3.09 24.69
CA ASN A 8 -14.88 -2.80 25.14
C ASN A 8 -14.59 -1.29 25.25
N PHE A 9 -15.65 -0.46 25.19
CA PHE A 9 -15.58 0.99 25.33
C PHE A 9 -16.81 1.53 26.06
N ASP A 10 -16.68 2.70 26.67
CA ASP A 10 -17.79 3.39 27.35
C ASP A 10 -18.67 4.13 26.33
N LYS A 11 -19.81 3.52 25.97
CA LYS A 11 -20.76 4.06 25.00
C LYS A 11 -21.34 5.43 25.37
N ASN A 12 -21.34 5.78 26.66
CA ASN A 12 -21.88 7.05 27.13
C ASN A 12 -20.84 8.19 27.10
N LYS A 13 -19.55 7.85 27.12
CA LYS A 13 -18.45 8.83 27.09
C LYS A 13 -17.81 8.99 25.72
N VAL A 14 -17.71 7.91 24.94
CA VAL A 14 -17.07 7.94 23.63
C VAL A 14 -18.00 8.56 22.60
N LYS A 15 -17.51 9.58 21.91
CA LYS A 15 -18.22 10.29 20.84
C LYS A 15 -17.55 10.05 19.50
N HIS A 16 -18.35 10.02 18.45
CA HIS A 16 -17.91 9.90 17.07
C HIS A 16 -17.11 11.15 16.67
N LEU A 17 -15.83 10.98 16.33
CA LEU A 17 -14.90 12.11 16.13
C LEU A 17 -15.32 13.08 15.01
N ILE A 18 -16.08 12.61 14.01
CA ILE A 18 -16.49 13.43 12.86
C ILE A 18 -17.81 14.18 13.14
N THR A 19 -18.74 13.54 13.84
CA THR A 19 -20.12 14.04 13.99
C THR A 19 -20.41 14.57 15.39
N GLY A 20 -19.58 14.24 16.39
CA GLY A 20 -19.82 14.54 17.80
C GLY A 20 -20.88 13.66 18.47
N GLU A 21 -21.58 12.83 17.69
CA GLU A 21 -22.70 11.99 18.14
C GLU A 21 -22.24 10.74 18.91
N PRO A 22 -23.12 10.10 19.69
CA PRO A 22 -22.83 8.78 20.28
C PRO A 22 -22.50 7.73 19.21
N ILE A 23 -21.65 6.75 19.56
CA ILE A 23 -21.32 5.63 18.68
C ILE A 23 -22.54 4.73 18.47
N LYS A 24 -22.91 4.51 17.20
CA LYS A 24 -24.10 3.72 16.79
C LYS A 24 -23.76 2.35 16.22
N THR A 25 -22.52 2.15 15.80
CA THR A 25 -22.03 0.91 15.18
C THR A 25 -20.75 0.43 15.86
N TRP A 26 -20.55 -0.89 15.89
CA TRP A 26 -19.35 -1.56 16.39
C TRP A 26 -19.22 -2.93 15.72
N TYR A 27 -18.15 -3.67 16.02
CA TYR A 27 -18.03 -5.08 15.64
C TYR A 27 -18.88 -5.93 16.56
N GLU A 28 -19.69 -6.80 15.99
CA GLU A 28 -20.48 -7.81 16.69
C GLU A 28 -19.63 -9.03 17.05
N LYS A 29 -20.23 -9.98 17.78
CA LYS A 29 -19.55 -11.19 18.22
C LYS A 29 -19.05 -11.99 17.00
N GLY A 30 -17.76 -12.35 17.02
CA GLY A 30 -17.11 -13.10 15.95
C GLY A 30 -16.73 -12.28 14.71
N GLU A 31 -17.15 -11.01 14.61
CA GLU A 31 -16.72 -10.15 13.52
C GLU A 31 -15.27 -9.70 13.72
N THR A 32 -14.51 -9.75 12.64
CA THR A 32 -13.14 -9.26 12.55
C THR A 32 -13.05 -8.15 11.50
N TRP A 33 -11.92 -7.45 11.45
CA TRP A 33 -11.62 -6.51 10.38
C TRP A 33 -11.80 -7.13 8.99
N GLY A 34 -11.22 -8.33 8.79
CA GLY A 34 -11.29 -9.05 7.53
C GLY A 34 -12.71 -9.49 7.17
N SER A 35 -13.49 -10.00 8.13
CA SER A 35 -14.87 -10.44 7.85
C SER A 35 -15.81 -9.27 7.59
N LYS A 36 -15.63 -8.13 8.28
CA LYS A 36 -16.54 -6.97 8.16
C LYS A 36 -16.24 -6.10 6.94
N PHE A 37 -14.97 -5.89 6.61
CA PHE A 37 -14.55 -5.06 5.46
C PHE A 37 -14.24 -5.87 4.20
N GLY A 38 -14.22 -7.21 4.29
CA GLY A 38 -14.05 -8.10 3.15
C GLY A 38 -12.80 -7.77 2.33
N GLN A 39 -12.97 -7.63 1.01
CA GLN A 39 -11.88 -7.34 0.08
C GLN A 39 -11.24 -5.94 0.30
N LEU A 40 -11.95 -5.02 0.96
CA LEU A 40 -11.40 -3.69 1.28
C LEU A 40 -10.54 -3.69 2.54
N SER A 41 -10.61 -4.72 3.37
CA SER A 41 -9.87 -4.77 4.64
C SER A 41 -8.37 -4.51 4.46
N ASN A 42 -7.74 -5.17 3.48
CA ASN A 42 -6.32 -4.99 3.20
C ASN A 42 -5.99 -3.59 2.62
N PRO A 43 -6.53 -3.16 1.45
CA PRO A 43 -6.17 -1.85 0.88
C PRO A 43 -6.50 -0.68 1.80
N TYR A 44 -7.59 -0.76 2.56
CA TYR A 44 -7.98 0.28 3.51
C TYR A 44 -6.97 0.39 4.65
N GLU A 45 -6.53 -0.73 5.21
CA GLU A 45 -5.54 -0.72 6.29
C GLU A 45 -4.16 -0.27 5.81
N GLU A 46 -3.73 -0.72 4.63
CA GLU A 46 -2.48 -0.27 4.01
C GLU A 46 -2.51 1.25 3.74
N CYS A 47 -3.64 1.78 3.29
CA CYS A 47 -3.83 3.20 3.07
C CYS A 47 -3.73 4.01 4.37
N ARG A 48 -4.33 3.48 5.45
CA ARG A 48 -4.21 4.07 6.78
C ARG A 48 -2.75 4.07 7.26
N ALA A 49 -2.03 2.96 7.08
CA ALA A 49 -0.64 2.82 7.50
C ALA A 49 0.30 3.75 6.71
N GLU A 50 0.21 3.76 5.37
CA GLU A 50 0.98 4.66 4.50
C GLU A 50 0.67 6.13 4.81
N GLY A 51 -0.61 6.48 5.01
CA GLY A 51 -1.04 7.83 5.38
C GLY A 51 -0.45 8.28 6.73
N VAL A 52 -0.38 7.40 7.73
CA VAL A 52 0.30 7.69 9.02
C VAL A 52 1.78 7.97 8.78
N GLY A 53 2.45 7.22 7.92
CA GLY A 53 3.83 7.47 7.52
C GLY A 53 4.04 8.87 6.95
N TYR A 54 3.18 9.29 6.01
CA TYR A 54 3.22 10.66 5.45
C TYR A 54 3.02 11.71 6.53
N TYR A 55 1.98 11.56 7.34
CA TYR A 55 1.60 12.53 8.37
C TYR A 55 2.70 12.69 9.44
N LEU A 56 3.27 11.58 9.91
CA LEU A 56 4.31 11.59 10.95
C LEU A 56 5.68 12.02 10.41
N SER A 57 6.00 11.76 9.14
CA SER A 57 7.24 12.28 8.51
C SER A 57 7.31 13.81 8.44
N CYS A 58 6.20 14.51 8.68
CA CYS A 58 6.16 15.97 8.79
C CYS A 58 6.50 16.50 10.20
N TYR A 59 6.93 15.64 11.13
CA TYR A 59 7.35 16.04 12.46
C TYR A 59 8.88 15.89 12.58
N PRO A 60 9.62 16.97 12.90
CA PRO A 60 11.08 16.94 12.95
C PRO A 60 11.66 15.94 13.96
N ASP A 61 11.00 15.75 15.10
CA ASP A 61 11.40 14.80 16.15
C ASP A 61 11.39 13.35 15.66
N ILE A 62 10.45 12.98 14.78
CA ILE A 62 10.43 11.67 14.13
C ILE A 62 11.69 11.47 13.29
N LEU A 63 12.07 12.44 12.47
CA LEU A 63 13.26 12.35 11.62
C LEU A 63 14.57 12.36 12.45
N GLN A 64 14.56 13.06 13.58
CA GLN A 64 15.67 13.05 14.53
C GLN A 64 15.93 11.66 15.12
N ILE A 65 14.89 10.86 15.38
CA ILE A 65 15.04 9.46 15.82
C ILE A 65 15.83 8.65 14.78
N PHE A 66 15.66 8.94 13.49
CA PHE A 66 16.42 8.32 12.40
C PHE A 66 17.80 8.99 12.15
N GLY A 67 18.19 9.97 12.97
CA GLY A 67 19.49 10.64 12.87
C GLY A 67 19.56 11.74 11.80
N HIS A 68 18.43 12.36 11.46
CA HIS A 68 18.36 13.38 10.42
C HIS A 68 17.74 14.69 10.92
N GLU A 69 18.39 15.81 10.62
CA GLU A 69 17.96 17.16 11.00
C GLU A 69 18.19 18.16 9.84
N GLY A 70 17.61 19.37 9.96
CA GLY A 70 17.81 20.48 9.03
C GLY A 70 17.41 20.14 7.58
N GLN A 71 18.19 20.63 6.61
CA GLN A 71 17.91 20.46 5.18
C GLN A 71 17.82 18.99 4.77
N VAL A 72 18.62 18.11 5.37
CA VAL A 72 18.60 16.66 5.07
C VAL A 72 17.27 16.05 5.48
N ALA A 73 16.74 16.41 6.66
CA ALA A 73 15.42 15.98 7.10
C ALA A 73 14.32 16.49 6.15
N ASP A 74 14.40 17.73 5.70
CA ASP A 74 13.45 18.30 4.73
C ASP A 74 13.50 17.61 3.37
N ASP A 75 14.69 17.21 2.90
CA ASP A 75 14.86 16.43 1.67
C ASP A 75 14.31 15.01 1.79
N ILE A 76 14.49 14.37 2.95
CA ILE A 76 13.90 13.05 3.23
C ILE A 76 12.39 13.15 3.25
N LYS A 77 11.81 14.14 3.95
CA LYS A 77 10.36 14.41 3.94
C LYS A 77 9.85 14.60 2.51
N TYR A 78 10.48 15.48 1.73
CA TYR A 78 10.07 15.72 0.35
C TYR A 78 10.16 14.46 -0.52
N THR A 79 11.27 13.73 -0.43
CA THR A 79 11.50 12.52 -1.23
C THR A 79 10.52 11.42 -0.87
N ASN A 80 10.22 11.25 0.42
CA ASN A 80 9.21 10.30 0.90
C ASN A 80 7.84 10.60 0.28
N TRP A 81 7.38 11.85 0.41
CA TRP A 81 6.11 12.29 -0.17
C TRP A 81 6.08 12.15 -1.69
N LEU A 82 7.11 12.62 -2.39
CA LEU A 82 7.20 12.54 -3.85
C LEU A 82 7.18 11.09 -4.34
N HIS A 83 8.01 10.23 -3.75
CA HIS A 83 8.12 8.83 -4.14
C HIS A 83 6.79 8.10 -3.99
N GLN A 84 6.16 8.27 -2.83
CA GLN A 84 5.00 7.47 -2.47
C GLN A 84 3.70 7.96 -3.13
N ILE A 85 3.50 9.27 -3.26
CA ILE A 85 2.36 9.80 -4.02
C ILE A 85 2.51 9.48 -5.51
N ARG A 86 3.73 9.58 -6.09
CA ARG A 86 4.00 9.12 -7.45
C ARG A 86 3.74 7.61 -7.60
N ALA A 87 4.02 6.80 -6.59
CA ALA A 87 3.71 5.38 -6.61
C ALA A 87 2.20 5.10 -6.68
N GLY A 88 1.34 6.03 -6.24
CA GLY A 88 -0.10 5.99 -6.49
C GLY A 88 -0.46 6.11 -7.98
N LEU A 89 0.23 6.99 -8.71
CA LEU A 89 0.06 7.14 -10.16
C LEU A 89 0.54 5.88 -10.89
N VAL A 90 1.74 5.40 -10.57
CA VAL A 90 2.29 4.17 -11.17
C VAL A 90 1.44 2.94 -10.81
N GLY A 91 0.79 2.96 -9.64
CA GLY A 91 -0.11 1.90 -9.18
C GLY A 91 -1.29 1.64 -10.12
N LEU A 92 -1.65 2.57 -11.00
CA LEU A 92 -2.68 2.38 -12.02
C LEU A 92 -2.46 1.14 -12.90
N GLU A 93 -1.22 0.68 -13.07
CA GLU A 93 -0.93 -0.58 -13.79
C GLU A 93 -1.63 -1.80 -13.17
N MET A 94 -1.94 -1.74 -11.86
CA MET A 94 -2.66 -2.79 -11.13
C MET A 94 -4.18 -2.67 -11.22
N TYR A 95 -4.70 -1.60 -11.82
CA TYR A 95 -6.12 -1.45 -12.03
C TYR A 95 -6.56 -2.28 -13.25
N GLN A 96 -7.57 -3.12 -13.07
CA GLN A 96 -8.18 -3.93 -14.12
C GLN A 96 -9.39 -3.18 -14.65
N ALA A 97 -9.24 -2.51 -15.80
CA ALA A 97 -10.26 -1.64 -16.37
C ALA A 97 -11.57 -2.39 -16.68
N ASP A 98 -11.48 -3.58 -17.29
CA ASP A 98 -12.65 -4.39 -17.66
C ASP A 98 -13.46 -4.85 -16.44
N ALA A 99 -12.77 -5.26 -15.37
CA ALA A 99 -13.38 -5.70 -14.12
C ALA A 99 -13.71 -4.57 -13.14
N LYS A 100 -13.30 -3.33 -13.48
CA LYS A 100 -13.35 -2.15 -12.60
C LYS A 100 -12.83 -2.42 -11.20
N LYS A 101 -11.70 -3.12 -11.12
CA LYS A 101 -11.17 -3.67 -9.87
C LYS A 101 -9.67 -3.41 -9.70
N TRP A 102 -9.28 -3.08 -8.49
CA TRP A 102 -7.87 -3.01 -8.10
C TRP A 102 -7.30 -4.40 -7.81
N GLY A 103 -6.22 -4.76 -8.50
CA GLY A 103 -5.57 -6.07 -8.39
C GLY A 103 -4.52 -6.19 -7.26
N GLN A 104 -4.12 -5.08 -6.64
CA GLN A 104 -3.10 -5.08 -5.58
C GLN A 104 -3.44 -4.02 -4.51
N ALA A 105 -3.46 -4.44 -3.25
CA ALA A 105 -3.98 -3.65 -2.13
C ALA A 105 -3.17 -2.35 -1.86
N HIS A 106 -1.85 -2.40 -1.89
CA HIS A 106 -0.97 -1.26 -1.64
C HIS A 106 -1.02 -0.22 -2.80
N CYS A 107 -1.12 -0.66 -4.05
CA CYS A 107 -1.29 0.20 -5.22
C CYS A 107 -2.62 0.93 -5.14
N PHE A 108 -3.69 0.23 -4.73
CA PHE A 108 -4.98 0.87 -4.49
C PHE A 108 -4.88 1.91 -3.35
N ALA A 109 -4.28 1.53 -2.23
CA ALA A 109 -4.04 2.42 -1.10
C ALA A 109 -3.30 3.71 -1.48
N ARG A 110 -2.20 3.57 -2.24
CA ARG A 110 -1.39 4.70 -2.72
C ARG A 110 -2.13 5.56 -3.73
N TYR A 111 -2.92 4.96 -4.61
CA TYR A 111 -3.77 5.70 -5.54
C TYR A 111 -4.84 6.51 -4.79
N VAL A 112 -5.48 5.94 -3.78
CA VAL A 112 -6.43 6.67 -2.91
C VAL A 112 -5.74 7.86 -2.24
N LEU A 113 -4.52 7.69 -1.70
CA LEU A 113 -3.77 8.80 -1.11
C LEU A 113 -3.38 9.87 -2.13
N LEU A 114 -3.00 9.48 -3.36
CA LEU A 114 -2.79 10.41 -4.47
C LEU A 114 -4.04 11.25 -4.71
N ARG A 115 -5.21 10.62 -4.77
CA ARG A 115 -6.49 11.30 -5.01
C ARG A 115 -6.85 12.25 -3.87
N VAL A 116 -6.64 11.85 -2.62
CA VAL A 116 -6.82 12.72 -1.44
C VAL A 116 -6.00 14.01 -1.54
N VAL A 117 -4.72 13.93 -1.93
CA VAL A 117 -3.87 15.13 -2.02
C VAL A 117 -4.12 15.96 -3.28
N MET A 118 -4.55 15.34 -4.38
CA MET A 118 -4.95 16.06 -5.59
C MET A 118 -6.23 16.86 -5.39
N GLU A 119 -7.19 16.36 -4.58
CA GLU A 119 -8.43 17.06 -4.25
C GLU A 119 -8.24 18.20 -3.23
N ALA A 120 -7.15 18.18 -2.44
CA ALA A 120 -6.95 19.13 -1.36
C ALA A 120 -6.83 20.59 -1.83
N VAL A 121 -5.88 20.88 -2.73
CA VAL A 121 -5.65 22.21 -3.31
C VAL A 121 -5.04 22.07 -4.70
N GLN A 122 -5.57 22.83 -5.67
CA GLN A 122 -5.03 22.87 -7.02
C GLN A 122 -3.55 23.29 -7.03
N GLY A 123 -2.72 22.52 -7.73
CA GLY A 123 -1.29 22.79 -7.89
C GLY A 123 -0.42 22.39 -6.70
N PHE A 124 -0.93 21.64 -5.71
CA PHE A 124 -0.07 20.91 -4.77
C PHE A 124 0.53 19.65 -5.42
N VAL A 125 -0.31 18.86 -6.07
CA VAL A 125 0.07 17.73 -6.91
C VAL A 125 -0.52 17.92 -8.29
N SER A 126 0.28 17.72 -9.35
CA SER A 126 -0.21 17.70 -10.73
C SER A 126 0.40 16.54 -11.52
N VAL A 127 -0.40 16.03 -12.46
CA VAL A 127 -0.01 15.02 -13.45
C VAL A 127 -0.38 15.60 -14.80
N GLU A 128 0.62 15.80 -15.65
CA GLU A 128 0.45 16.39 -16.98
C GLU A 128 0.96 15.39 -18.03
N GLU A 129 0.18 15.16 -19.09
CA GLU A 129 0.67 14.40 -20.25
C GLU A 129 1.78 15.19 -20.93
N CYS A 130 2.87 14.50 -21.26
CA CYS A 130 3.99 15.05 -22.03
C CYS A 130 4.48 14.04 -23.08
N VAL A 131 5.50 14.43 -23.83
CA VAL A 131 6.19 13.56 -24.78
C VAL A 131 7.62 13.41 -24.29
N ASP A 132 8.07 12.15 -24.17
CA ASP A 132 9.44 11.82 -23.75
C ASP A 132 10.43 11.99 -24.93
N GLU A 133 11.73 11.86 -24.66
CA GLU A 133 12.79 12.00 -25.67
C GLU A 133 12.64 11.02 -26.85
N ASP A 134 11.97 9.88 -26.64
CA ASP A 134 11.68 8.87 -27.67
C ASP A 134 10.46 9.19 -28.54
N GLY A 135 9.84 10.36 -28.35
CA GLY A 135 8.67 10.81 -29.11
C GLY A 135 7.36 10.14 -28.73
N LYS A 136 7.32 9.30 -27.67
CA LYS A 136 6.11 8.62 -27.22
C LYS A 136 5.46 9.35 -26.03
N PRO A 137 4.15 9.11 -25.75
CA PRO A 137 3.48 9.70 -24.59
C PRO A 137 4.15 9.34 -23.25
N ASP A 138 4.17 10.28 -22.32
CA ASP A 138 4.65 10.11 -20.95
C ASP A 138 3.86 11.01 -19.97
N LEU A 139 4.14 10.90 -18.67
CA LEU A 139 3.50 11.67 -17.62
C LEU A 139 4.53 12.44 -16.78
N LYS A 140 4.36 13.76 -16.73
CA LYS A 140 5.11 14.63 -15.82
C LYS A 140 4.36 14.74 -14.49
N PHE A 141 4.96 14.19 -13.44
CA PHE A 141 4.45 14.27 -12.07
C PHE A 141 5.13 15.42 -11.32
N ARG A 142 4.35 16.29 -10.67
CA ARG A 142 4.87 17.39 -9.83
C ARG A 142 4.25 17.33 -8.43
N LEU A 143 5.09 17.50 -7.41
CA LEU A 143 4.73 17.77 -6.03
C LEU A 143 5.36 19.09 -5.58
N ASP A 144 4.55 20.02 -5.08
CA ASP A 144 5.03 21.29 -4.53
C ASP A 144 5.54 21.12 -3.10
N ARG A 145 6.86 21.20 -2.93
CA ARG A 145 7.56 21.00 -1.65
C ARG A 145 7.06 21.95 -0.57
N SER A 146 6.80 23.23 -0.90
CA SER A 146 6.44 24.23 0.11
C SER A 146 5.03 24.07 0.66
N LYS A 147 4.23 23.17 0.06
CA LYS A 147 2.83 22.91 0.44
C LYS A 147 2.64 21.60 1.20
N ILE A 148 3.69 20.81 1.42
CA ILE A 148 3.59 19.56 2.17
C ILE A 148 2.99 19.81 3.57
N ASP A 149 3.55 20.75 4.32
CA ASP A 149 3.14 20.97 5.71
C ASP A 149 1.82 21.77 5.82
N SER A 150 1.55 22.69 4.89
CA SER A 150 0.38 23.58 4.93
C SER A 150 -0.86 23.01 4.23
N VAL A 151 -0.69 22.09 3.29
CA VAL A 151 -1.79 21.49 2.51
C VAL A 151 -1.81 19.97 2.68
N GLY A 152 -0.71 19.29 2.34
CA GLY A 152 -0.64 17.84 2.31
C GLY A 152 -0.93 17.22 3.67
N LYS A 153 -0.21 17.66 4.71
CA LYS A 153 -0.32 17.15 6.08
C LYS A 153 -1.75 17.32 6.63
N PRO A 154 -2.39 18.51 6.58
CA PRO A 154 -3.80 18.65 6.97
C PRO A 154 -4.75 17.75 6.18
N ALA A 155 -4.62 17.66 4.85
CA ALA A 155 -5.50 16.83 4.02
C ALA A 155 -5.41 15.33 4.39
N VAL A 156 -4.19 14.80 4.51
CA VAL A 156 -3.95 13.43 4.97
C VAL A 156 -4.45 13.24 6.41
N GLY A 157 -4.26 14.22 7.29
CA GLY A 157 -4.75 14.17 8.67
C GLY A 157 -6.28 14.07 8.76
N GLU A 158 -7.01 14.88 7.99
CA GLU A 158 -8.48 14.79 7.90
C GLU A 158 -8.94 13.46 7.35
N PHE A 159 -8.25 12.96 6.32
CA PHE A 159 -8.55 11.65 5.75
C PHE A 159 -8.29 10.51 6.73
N LEU A 160 -7.16 10.52 7.44
CA LEU A 160 -6.82 9.53 8.48
C LEU A 160 -7.84 9.51 9.62
N LYS A 161 -8.36 10.67 10.04
CA LYS A 161 -9.45 10.72 11.03
C LYS A 161 -10.67 9.96 10.53
N LYS A 162 -11.07 10.16 9.27
CA LYS A 162 -12.19 9.42 8.66
C LYS A 162 -11.90 7.92 8.61
N LEU A 163 -10.70 7.53 8.14
CA LEU A 163 -10.31 6.13 8.06
C LEU A 163 -10.38 5.43 9.42
N GLN A 164 -9.80 6.05 10.44
CA GLN A 164 -9.74 5.47 11.77
C GLN A 164 -11.13 5.38 12.41
N VAL A 165 -11.99 6.37 12.21
CA VAL A 165 -13.35 6.36 12.77
C VAL A 165 -14.17 5.22 12.20
N TYR A 166 -14.28 5.11 10.88
CA TYR A 166 -15.07 4.05 10.25
C TYR A 166 -14.50 2.66 10.53
N LYS A 167 -13.17 2.53 10.56
CA LYS A 167 -12.53 1.29 11.01
C LYS A 167 -12.91 0.93 12.45
N SER A 168 -12.84 1.89 13.38
CA SER A 168 -13.05 1.63 14.82
C SER A 168 -14.52 1.32 15.15
N THR A 169 -15.45 1.97 14.47
CA THR A 169 -16.89 1.75 14.62
C THR A 169 -17.41 0.59 13.77
N GLY A 170 -16.58 -0.03 12.94
CA GLY A 170 -17.00 -1.09 12.02
C GLY A 170 -18.04 -0.60 11.00
N ASP A 171 -18.01 0.69 10.63
CA ASP A 171 -18.94 1.28 9.68
C ASP A 171 -18.48 1.01 8.24
N PHE A 172 -18.85 -0.18 7.75
CA PHE A 172 -18.49 -0.61 6.40
C PHE A 172 -19.11 0.28 5.32
N ASP A 173 -20.35 0.73 5.50
CA ASP A 173 -21.05 1.50 4.47
C ASP A 173 -20.39 2.86 4.25
N ALA A 174 -20.12 3.60 5.33
CA ALA A 174 -19.43 4.88 5.23
C ALA A 174 -17.96 4.70 4.81
N GLY A 175 -17.28 3.69 5.35
CA GLY A 175 -15.88 3.39 5.04
C GLY A 175 -15.68 3.01 3.58
N SER A 176 -16.49 2.09 3.06
CA SER A 176 -16.42 1.64 1.67
C SER A 176 -16.80 2.74 0.69
N LYS A 177 -17.83 3.55 0.99
CA LYS A 177 -18.23 4.69 0.16
C LYS A 177 -17.11 5.72 0.05
N LEU A 178 -16.48 6.10 1.17
CA LEU A 178 -15.36 7.03 1.17
C LEU A 178 -14.19 6.47 0.34
N PHE A 179 -13.78 5.24 0.64
CA PHE A 179 -12.56 4.65 0.08
C PHE A 179 -12.69 4.39 -1.42
N ASN A 180 -13.82 3.81 -1.85
CA ASN A 180 -14.08 3.54 -3.26
C ASN A 180 -14.29 4.84 -4.04
N GLY A 181 -14.88 5.89 -3.45
CA GLY A 181 -15.02 7.19 -4.10
C GLY A 181 -13.68 7.78 -4.52
N TYR A 182 -12.68 7.77 -3.64
CA TYR A 182 -11.30 8.12 -4.02
C TYR A 182 -10.66 7.11 -4.98
N GLY A 183 -11.12 5.87 -4.95
CA GLY A 183 -10.66 4.78 -5.82
C GLY A 183 -11.16 4.81 -7.25
N GLU A 184 -12.13 5.67 -7.56
CA GLU A 184 -12.71 5.76 -8.90
C GLU A 184 -11.66 6.19 -9.93
N THR A 185 -11.72 5.54 -11.10
CA THR A 185 -10.83 5.82 -12.23
C THR A 185 -11.68 6.23 -13.44
N GLY A 186 -11.64 7.51 -13.79
CA GLY A 186 -12.34 8.05 -14.96
C GLY A 186 -11.50 7.93 -16.24
N PRO A 187 -12.01 8.48 -17.36
CA PRO A 187 -11.34 8.44 -18.66
C PRO A 187 -9.89 8.97 -18.62
N GLU A 188 -9.65 10.05 -17.88
CA GLU A 188 -8.32 10.63 -17.70
C GLU A 188 -7.37 9.66 -17.00
N GLN A 189 -7.81 9.01 -15.92
CA GLN A 189 -6.94 8.06 -15.20
C GLN A 189 -6.73 6.76 -15.97
N LEU A 190 -7.71 6.34 -16.79
CA LEU A 190 -7.51 5.24 -17.73
C LEU A 190 -6.48 5.59 -18.81
N ARG A 191 -6.47 6.84 -19.28
CA ARG A 191 -5.45 7.33 -20.19
C ARG A 191 -4.06 7.35 -19.54
N TRP A 192 -3.94 7.81 -18.30
CA TRP A 192 -2.68 7.75 -17.54
C TRP A 192 -2.23 6.30 -17.33
N ARG A 193 -3.16 5.40 -17.02
CA ARG A 193 -2.88 3.96 -16.86
C ARG A 193 -2.22 3.38 -18.11
N ASP A 194 -2.74 3.67 -19.29
CA ASP A 194 -2.19 3.13 -20.54
C ASP A 194 -0.75 3.62 -20.77
N ILE A 195 -0.48 4.89 -20.47
CA ILE A 195 0.87 5.46 -20.52
C ILE A 195 1.79 4.79 -19.50
N VAL A 196 1.33 4.63 -18.26
CA VAL A 196 2.09 3.95 -17.18
C VAL A 196 2.46 2.52 -17.58
N ILE A 197 1.53 1.77 -18.17
CA ILE A 197 1.77 0.40 -18.65
C ILE A 197 2.79 0.40 -19.79
N ALA A 198 2.66 1.33 -20.74
CA ALA A 198 3.60 1.45 -21.87
C ALA A 198 5.03 1.82 -21.41
N ARG A 199 5.16 2.57 -20.31
CA ARG A 199 6.44 3.00 -19.72
C ARG A 199 6.97 2.05 -18.63
N ARG A 200 6.29 0.93 -18.38
CA ARG A 200 6.63 -0.01 -17.30
C ARG A 200 8.01 -0.63 -17.48
N LYS A 201 8.82 -0.60 -16.43
CA LYS A 201 10.10 -1.32 -16.36
C LYS A 201 9.90 -2.73 -15.79
N PRO A 202 10.65 -3.75 -16.27
CA PRO A 202 10.63 -5.07 -15.66
C PRO A 202 10.93 -5.01 -14.16
N ARG A 203 10.23 -5.83 -13.37
CA ARG A 203 10.50 -5.94 -11.93
C ARG A 203 11.87 -6.57 -11.71
N ARG A 204 12.58 -6.09 -10.68
CA ARG A 204 13.83 -6.69 -10.24
C ARG A 204 13.55 -8.07 -9.62
N VAL A 205 14.44 -9.01 -9.86
CA VAL A 205 14.47 -10.30 -9.18
C VAL A 205 15.65 -10.28 -8.22
N PHE A 206 15.44 -10.81 -7.01
CA PHE A 206 16.45 -10.84 -5.96
C PHE A 206 17.07 -12.23 -5.87
N VAL A 207 18.40 -12.29 -5.95
CA VAL A 207 19.14 -13.52 -5.66
C VAL A 207 19.29 -13.62 -4.16
N GLN A 208 18.79 -14.70 -3.57
CA GLN A 208 18.85 -14.92 -2.14
C GLN A 208 20.03 -15.83 -1.79
N SER A 209 20.76 -15.48 -0.74
CA SER A 209 21.82 -16.31 -0.18
C SER A 209 21.25 -17.54 0.52
N ASN A 210 22.06 -18.58 0.64
CA ASN A 210 21.76 -19.77 1.44
C ASN A 210 22.65 -19.78 2.69
N THR A 211 22.23 -20.51 3.71
CA THR A 211 23.04 -20.78 4.90
C THR A 211 23.48 -22.23 4.91
N VAL A 212 24.77 -22.50 5.11
CA VAL A 212 25.35 -23.84 5.10
C VAL A 212 26.05 -24.11 6.42
N LEU A 213 25.79 -25.28 7.04
CA LEU A 213 26.49 -25.69 8.24
C LEU A 213 27.80 -26.40 7.86
N THR A 214 28.94 -25.85 8.28
CA THR A 214 30.26 -26.44 8.03
C THR A 214 31.06 -26.44 9.33
N ASN A 215 31.47 -27.63 9.78
CA ASN A 215 32.23 -27.81 11.03
C ASN A 215 31.55 -27.15 12.25
N GLY A 216 30.23 -27.31 12.37
CA GLY A 216 29.44 -26.72 13.46
C GLY A 216 29.26 -25.20 13.38
N LYS A 217 29.73 -24.53 12.32
CA LYS A 217 29.54 -23.09 12.10
C LYS A 217 28.65 -22.85 10.89
N VAL A 218 27.70 -21.92 11.03
CA VAL A 218 26.85 -21.48 9.93
C VAL A 218 27.64 -20.51 9.06
N GLN A 219 27.67 -20.76 7.77
CA GLN A 219 28.29 -19.91 6.75
C GLN A 219 27.22 -19.37 5.80
N LEU A 220 27.36 -18.12 5.39
CA LEU A 220 26.51 -17.52 4.37
C LEU A 220 27.10 -17.80 2.99
N LYS A 221 26.35 -18.50 2.14
CA LYS A 221 26.70 -18.75 0.75
C LYS A 221 25.95 -17.76 -0.16
N ASN A 222 26.72 -16.84 -0.74
CA ASN A 222 26.22 -15.84 -1.68
C ASN A 222 26.34 -16.33 -3.12
N TYR A 223 25.49 -15.79 -3.99
CA TYR A 223 25.43 -16.15 -5.41
C TYR A 223 25.57 -14.89 -6.29
N PRO A 224 26.07 -15.01 -7.54
CA PRO A 224 26.12 -13.89 -8.48
C PRO A 224 24.74 -13.28 -8.76
N VAL A 225 24.67 -11.96 -8.95
CA VAL A 225 23.40 -11.24 -9.24
C VAL A 225 23.04 -11.37 -10.73
N ASN A 226 22.75 -12.59 -11.17
CA ASN A 226 22.34 -12.91 -12.53
C ASN A 226 21.41 -14.13 -12.57
N ALA A 227 20.91 -14.48 -13.75
CA ALA A 227 19.99 -15.61 -13.93
C ALA A 227 20.56 -16.94 -13.43
N ALA A 228 21.84 -17.22 -13.68
CA ALA A 228 22.50 -18.43 -13.21
C ALA A 228 22.59 -18.48 -11.68
N GLY A 229 22.84 -17.33 -11.02
CA GLY A 229 22.85 -17.23 -9.57
C GLY A 229 21.48 -17.48 -8.95
N ILE A 230 20.39 -17.01 -9.58
CA ILE A 230 19.02 -17.34 -9.15
C ILE A 230 18.81 -18.85 -9.17
N ILE A 231 19.14 -19.50 -10.29
CA ILE A 231 18.96 -20.94 -10.46
C ILE A 231 19.79 -21.70 -9.42
N GLN A 232 21.08 -21.40 -9.34
CA GLN A 232 21.99 -22.09 -8.41
C GLN A 232 21.57 -21.91 -6.95
N SER A 233 21.11 -20.70 -6.58
CA SER A 233 20.63 -20.44 -5.22
C SER A 233 19.43 -21.29 -4.81
N ASN A 234 18.58 -21.66 -5.77
CA ASN A 234 17.42 -22.53 -5.52
C ASN A 234 17.79 -24.01 -5.54
N VAL A 235 18.63 -24.43 -6.50
CA VAL A 235 19.11 -25.82 -6.61
C VAL A 235 19.81 -26.25 -5.32
N GLU A 236 20.64 -25.38 -4.74
CA GLU A 236 21.37 -25.70 -3.52
C GLU A 236 20.60 -25.42 -2.22
N ARG A 237 19.34 -24.97 -2.32
CA ARG A 237 18.52 -24.63 -1.14
C ARG A 237 17.81 -25.84 -0.55
N TYR A 238 17.41 -26.77 -1.41
CA TYR A 238 16.57 -27.90 -1.06
C TYR A 238 17.32 -29.20 -1.36
N ASP A 239 17.21 -30.16 -0.45
CA ASP A 239 17.70 -31.52 -0.71
C ASP A 239 16.68 -32.31 -1.55
N GLU A 240 17.13 -33.47 -2.05
CA GLU A 240 16.31 -34.34 -2.91
C GLU A 240 15.03 -34.81 -2.21
N ASN A 241 15.08 -35.02 -0.89
CA ASN A 241 13.92 -35.43 -0.10
C ASN A 241 12.85 -34.33 -0.09
N SER A 242 13.25 -33.07 0.15
CA SER A 242 12.35 -31.91 0.14
C SER A 242 11.67 -31.75 -1.23
N VAL A 243 12.41 -31.99 -2.31
CA VAL A 243 11.88 -31.92 -3.68
C VAL A 243 10.89 -33.08 -3.93
N SER A 244 11.23 -34.29 -3.49
CA SER A 244 10.34 -35.46 -3.63
C SER A 244 9.03 -35.29 -2.87
N ASP A 245 9.08 -34.76 -1.64
CA ASP A 245 7.89 -34.49 -0.83
C ASP A 245 6.94 -33.49 -1.51
N LEU A 246 7.50 -32.42 -2.09
CA LEU A 246 6.74 -31.43 -2.85
C LEU A 246 6.05 -32.03 -4.08
N LEU A 247 6.74 -32.90 -4.83
CA LEU A 247 6.18 -33.58 -6.00
C LEU A 247 5.05 -34.53 -5.60
N ASN A 248 5.21 -35.30 -4.53
CA ASN A 248 4.19 -36.21 -4.02
C ASN A 248 2.90 -35.48 -3.60
N LEU A 249 3.03 -34.27 -3.03
CA LEU A 249 1.87 -33.43 -2.72
C LEU A 249 1.18 -32.95 -4.00
N TRP A 250 1.97 -32.46 -4.96
CA TRP A 250 1.43 -32.02 -6.24
C TRP A 250 0.67 -33.13 -6.98
N GLU A 251 1.19 -34.36 -7.02
CA GLU A 251 0.54 -35.50 -7.67
C GLU A 251 -0.82 -35.88 -7.05
N LYS A 252 -0.99 -35.64 -5.74
CA LYS A 252 -2.28 -35.88 -5.07
C LYS A 252 -3.32 -34.85 -5.48
N ASP A 253 -2.88 -33.59 -5.59
CA ASP A 253 -3.78 -32.45 -5.77
C ASP A 253 -3.99 -32.07 -7.24
N VAL A 254 -3.13 -32.48 -8.17
CA VAL A 254 -3.23 -32.15 -9.60
C VAL A 254 -4.59 -32.53 -10.19
N LYS A 255 -5.18 -33.61 -9.69
CA LYS A 255 -6.50 -34.12 -10.07
C LYS A 255 -7.65 -33.13 -9.79
N ILE A 256 -7.47 -32.24 -8.82
CA ILE A 256 -8.47 -31.20 -8.47
C ILE A 256 -8.59 -30.18 -9.61
N PHE A 257 -7.52 -29.96 -10.37
CA PHE A 257 -7.47 -28.96 -11.43
C PHE A 257 -7.85 -29.52 -12.82
N GLY A 258 -8.19 -30.82 -12.91
CA GLY A 258 -8.52 -31.47 -14.18
C GLY A 258 -7.35 -31.56 -15.16
N LEU A 259 -6.11 -31.50 -14.64
CA LEU A 259 -4.86 -31.68 -15.37
C LEU A 259 -4.42 -33.15 -15.38
#